data_AF-A0A084ILM2-F1
#
_entry.id   AF-A0A084ILM2-F1
#
_cell.length_a   1.000
_cell.length_b   1.000
_cell.length_c   1.000
_cell.angle_alpha   90.00
_cell.angle_beta   90.00
_cell.angle_gamma   90.00
#
_symmetry.space_group_name_H-M   'P 1'
#
loop_
_entity.id
_entity.type
_entity.pdbx_description
1 polymer ?
#
loop_
_entity_poly.entity_id
_entity_poly.type
_entity_poly.pdbx_seq_one_letter_code
_entity_poly.pdbx_strand_id
1 'polypeptide(L)'
;MRNRSVYTVMADCGVGEFLWRKDNSERLGGVGGNQLSLMEENIGSEDMSDALFSDFCNWARRYMAALPDDVLEPMNLDWCDFNAAGVRLARRLQKEMAPRGHLVRYSRAWNDPNHDEEPFIEL
;
A
#
# COMPACT_ATOMS: atom_id res chain seq x y z
N MET A 1 -0.35 -25.12 10.43
CA MET A 1 -1.16 -23.89 10.48
C MET A 1 -0.69 -23.01 9.33
N ARG A 2 -1.56 -22.56 8.41
CA ARG A 2 -1.13 -21.64 7.34
C ARG A 2 -0.72 -20.32 8.01
N ASN A 3 0.49 -19.83 7.73
CA ASN A 3 0.95 -18.53 8.22
C ASN A 3 0.09 -17.44 7.58
N ARG A 4 -0.86 -16.89 8.34
CA ARG A 4 -1.77 -15.83 7.90
C ARG A 4 -1.05 -14.49 8.00
N SER A 5 -0.42 -14.06 6.92
CA SER A 5 0.15 -12.70 6.84
C SER A 5 -0.94 -11.65 6.59
N VAL A 6 -0.71 -10.44 7.09
CA VAL A 6 -1.49 -9.24 6.81
C VAL A 6 -0.68 -8.35 5.90
N TYR A 7 -1.25 -8.02 4.75
CA TYR A 7 -0.71 -7.09 3.79
C TYR A 7 -1.38 -5.73 4.01
N THR A 8 -0.59 -4.67 4.12
CA THR A 8 -1.08 -3.30 4.24
C THR A 8 -0.74 -2.55 2.96
N VAL A 9 -1.77 -2.06 2.28
CA VAL A 9 -1.60 -1.09 1.20
C VAL A 9 -1.44 0.29 1.83
N MET A 10 -0.28 0.91 1.62
CA MET A 10 0.05 2.24 2.13
C MET A 10 1.17 2.82 1.27
N ALA A 11 0.97 4.03 0.76
CA ALA A 11 2.00 4.74 0.02
C ALA A 11 3.03 5.36 0.98
N ASP A 12 4.31 5.34 0.58
CA ASP A 12 5.41 5.97 1.29
C ASP A 12 6.40 6.64 0.32
N CYS A 13 7.25 7.52 0.85
CA CYS A 13 8.07 8.46 0.08
C CYS A 13 9.54 8.04 -0.11
N GLY A 14 9.94 6.83 0.31
CA GLY A 14 11.34 6.39 0.21
C GLY A 14 11.73 6.10 -1.23
N VAL A 15 11.07 5.10 -1.82
CA VAL A 15 11.24 4.68 -3.23
C VAL A 15 9.89 4.40 -3.90
N GLY A 16 8.81 4.98 -3.38
CA GLY A 16 7.45 4.74 -3.87
C GLY A 16 6.91 3.38 -3.42
N GLU A 17 7.12 3.06 -2.15
CA GLU A 17 6.58 1.88 -1.48
C GLU A 17 5.05 1.90 -1.54
N PHE A 18 4.43 0.73 -1.74
CA PHE A 18 2.97 0.63 -1.76
C PHE A 18 2.40 -0.63 -1.09
N LEU A 19 3.23 -1.64 -0.81
CA LEU A 19 2.79 -2.86 -0.15
C LEU A 19 3.72 -3.22 1.01
N TRP A 20 3.11 -3.46 2.16
CA TRP A 20 3.79 -3.85 3.39
C TRP A 20 3.27 -5.20 3.84
N ARG A 21 4.15 -6.07 4.34
CA ARG A 21 3.78 -7.39 4.83
C ARG A 21 4.12 -7.51 6.31
N LYS A 22 3.18 -8.09 7.03
CA LYS A 22 3.33 -8.48 8.42
C LYS A 22 2.97 -9.94 8.62
N ASP A 23 3.84 -10.69 9.28
CA ASP A 23 3.55 -12.09 9.60
C ASP A 23 2.81 -12.22 10.93
N ASN A 24 1.95 -13.25 11.04
CA ASN A 24 1.04 -13.44 12.18
C ASN A 24 1.76 -13.64 13.54
N SER A 25 3.06 -13.92 13.53
CA SER A 25 3.91 -14.04 14.72
C SER A 25 4.32 -12.68 15.32
N GLU A 26 4.12 -11.59 14.59
CA GLU A 26 4.54 -10.26 15.00
C GLU A 26 3.44 -9.56 15.82
N ARG A 27 3.82 -8.96 16.97
CA ARG A 27 2.93 -8.25 17.93
C ARG A 27 1.93 -7.33 17.24
N LEU A 28 0.68 -7.23 17.73
CA LEU A 28 -0.36 -6.35 17.20
C LEU A 28 0.10 -4.87 17.10
N GLY A 29 -0.10 -4.22 15.94
CA GLY A 29 0.26 -2.81 15.65
C GLY A 29 1.23 -2.59 14.45
N GLY A 30 1.11 -1.49 13.71
CA GLY A 30 2.01 -1.11 12.60
C GLY A 30 1.83 -1.89 11.29
N VAL A 31 2.49 -1.45 10.20
CA VAL A 31 2.29 -1.95 8.82
C VAL A 31 3.12 -3.18 8.42
N GLY A 32 4.21 -3.47 9.15
CA GLY A 32 5.16 -4.55 8.83
C GLY A 32 6.38 -4.06 8.05
N GLY A 33 7.08 -4.98 7.37
CA GLY A 33 8.20 -4.66 6.48
C GLY A 33 7.72 -4.32 5.06
N ASN A 34 8.46 -3.47 4.34
CA ASN A 34 8.16 -3.19 2.94
C ASN A 34 8.32 -4.48 2.12
N GLN A 35 7.35 -4.74 1.24
CA GLN A 35 7.31 -5.91 0.37
C GLN A 35 7.43 -5.51 -1.10
N LEU A 36 6.78 -4.41 -1.52
CA LEU A 36 6.85 -3.90 -2.88
C LEU A 36 6.92 -2.37 -2.92
N SER A 37 7.63 -1.88 -3.92
CA SER A 37 7.83 -0.48 -4.27
C SER A 37 7.97 -0.32 -5.79
N LEU A 38 8.26 0.90 -6.25
CA LEU A 38 8.58 1.15 -7.66
C LEU A 38 9.92 0.53 -8.09
N MET A 39 10.78 0.11 -7.16
CA MET A 39 12.03 -0.58 -7.50
C MET A 39 11.80 -1.93 -8.19
N GLU A 40 10.67 -2.58 -7.87
CA GLU A 40 10.29 -3.88 -8.43
C GLU A 40 9.61 -3.76 -9.80
N GLU A 41 9.41 -2.56 -10.35
CA GLU A 41 8.61 -2.34 -11.57
C GLU A 41 9.09 -3.18 -12.76
N ASN A 42 10.40 -3.33 -12.94
CA ASN A 42 10.99 -4.11 -14.03
C ASN A 42 11.08 -5.62 -13.75
N ILE A 43 10.74 -6.05 -12.53
CA ILE A 43 10.86 -7.43 -12.06
C ILE A 43 9.47 -8.09 -11.97
N GLY A 44 8.46 -7.33 -11.53
CA GLY A 44 7.10 -7.81 -11.29
C GLY A 44 6.88 -8.25 -9.85
N SER A 45 5.77 -8.96 -9.61
CA SER A 45 5.37 -9.41 -8.28
C SER A 45 4.78 -10.81 -8.31
N GLU A 46 5.12 -11.64 -7.31
CA GLU A 46 4.48 -12.95 -7.09
C GLU A 46 3.21 -12.83 -6.23
N ASP A 47 3.02 -11.68 -5.58
CA ASP A 47 1.92 -11.42 -4.67
C ASP A 47 0.61 -11.21 -5.45
N MET A 48 0.67 -10.56 -6.61
CA MET A 48 -0.51 -10.15 -7.37
C MET A 48 -0.33 -10.30 -8.89
N SER A 49 -1.42 -10.19 -9.64
CA SER A 49 -1.38 -10.16 -11.10
C SER A 49 -0.61 -8.96 -11.65
N ASP A 50 0.05 -9.13 -12.80
CA ASP A 50 0.82 -8.06 -13.47
C ASP A 50 -0.02 -6.79 -13.71
N ALA A 51 -1.29 -6.97 -14.07
CA ALA A 51 -2.22 -5.86 -14.28
C ALA A 51 -2.49 -5.09 -12.98
N LEU A 52 -2.70 -5.79 -11.86
CA LEU A 52 -2.89 -5.15 -10.57
C LEU A 52 -1.59 -4.49 -10.07
N PHE A 53 -0.44 -5.14 -10.29
CA PHE A 53 0.87 -4.58 -9.96
C PHE A 53 1.14 -3.27 -10.72
N SER A 54 0.87 -3.25 -12.04
CA SER A 54 0.98 -2.04 -12.85
C SER A 54 0.11 -0.89 -12.34
N ASP A 55 -1.13 -1.20 -11.92
CA ASP A 55 -2.03 -0.20 -11.34
C ASP A 55 -1.50 0.35 -9.99
N PHE A 56 -0.88 -0.50 -9.16
CA PHE A 56 -0.21 -0.05 -7.94
C PHE A 56 1.00 0.84 -8.24
N CYS A 57 1.84 0.48 -9.21
CA CYS A 57 2.96 1.32 -9.63
C CYS A 57 2.47 2.69 -10.14
N ASN A 58 1.38 2.74 -10.90
CA ASN A 58 0.77 4.00 -11.33
C ASN A 58 0.28 4.84 -10.15
N TRP A 59 -0.36 4.20 -9.17
CA TRP A 59 -0.82 4.86 -7.94
C TRP A 59 0.35 5.40 -7.10
N ALA A 60 1.41 4.62 -6.90
CA ALA A 60 2.61 5.05 -6.18
C ALA A 60 3.37 6.16 -6.93
N ARG A 61 3.46 6.11 -8.27
CA ARG A 61 4.05 7.22 -9.05
C ARG A 61 3.29 8.52 -8.89
N ARG A 62 1.95 8.48 -8.79
CA ARG A 62 1.15 9.67 -8.47
C ARG A 62 1.48 10.24 -7.10
N TYR A 63 1.72 9.39 -6.10
CA TYR A 63 2.16 9.82 -4.77
C TYR A 63 3.53 10.51 -4.84
N MET A 64 4.51 9.84 -5.45
CA MET A 64 5.87 10.36 -5.60
C MET A 64 5.91 11.67 -6.38
N ALA A 65 5.11 11.80 -7.44
CA ALA A 65 5.04 13.03 -8.24
C ALA A 65 4.42 14.22 -7.49
N ALA A 66 3.72 13.99 -6.38
CA ALA A 66 3.17 15.04 -5.53
C ALA A 66 4.16 15.50 -4.45
N LEU A 67 5.28 14.80 -4.26
CA LEU A 67 6.33 15.18 -3.31
C LEU A 67 7.39 16.04 -4.03
N PRO A 68 7.56 17.32 -3.66
CA PRO A 68 8.69 18.11 -4.14
C PRO A 68 10.02 17.51 -3.66
N ASP A 69 11.09 17.68 -4.45
CA ASP A 69 12.43 17.11 -4.18
C ASP A 69 13.01 17.47 -2.79
N ASP A 70 12.52 18.53 -2.15
CA ASP A 70 12.98 19.04 -0.85
C ASP A 70 11.91 18.98 0.26
N VAL A 71 10.73 18.40 0.01
CA VAL A 71 9.58 18.50 0.94
C VAL A 71 8.98 17.11 1.20
N LEU A 72 8.95 16.73 2.47
CA LEU A 72 8.32 15.48 2.93
C LEU A 72 6.78 15.56 2.97
N GLU A 73 6.18 16.63 2.46
CA GLU A 73 4.74 16.85 2.44
C GLU A 73 4.24 16.93 0.98
N PRO A 74 3.32 16.06 0.55
CA PRO A 74 2.79 16.10 -0.81
C PRO A 74 2.07 17.43 -1.10
N MET A 75 2.61 18.23 -2.01
CA MET A 75 1.96 19.43 -2.50
C MET A 75 0.96 19.07 -3.59
N ASN A 76 -0.30 19.51 -3.43
CA ASN A 76 -1.38 19.37 -4.43
C ASN A 76 -1.89 17.94 -4.70
N LEU A 77 -1.68 16.99 -3.78
CA LEU A 77 -2.35 15.69 -3.88
C LEU A 77 -3.82 15.82 -3.44
N ASP A 78 -4.77 15.48 -4.31
CA ASP A 78 -6.15 15.23 -3.90
C ASP A 78 -6.19 13.92 -3.09
N TRP A 79 -6.08 14.06 -1.77
CA TRP A 79 -6.08 12.97 -0.81
C TRP A 79 -7.34 12.11 -0.88
N CYS A 80 -8.52 12.74 -1.09
CA CYS A 80 -9.77 12.02 -1.17
C CYS A 80 -9.78 11.06 -2.37
N ASP A 81 -9.44 11.57 -3.56
CA ASP A 81 -9.37 10.74 -4.76
C ASP A 81 -8.23 9.71 -4.69
N PHE A 82 -7.06 10.11 -4.17
CA PHE A 82 -5.91 9.24 -4.00
C PHE A 82 -6.21 8.05 -3.07
N ASN A 83 -6.83 8.30 -1.92
CA ASN A 83 -7.19 7.27 -0.96
C ASN A 83 -8.32 6.38 -1.49
N ALA A 84 -9.30 6.96 -2.20
CA ALA A 84 -10.34 6.18 -2.86
C ALA A 84 -9.75 5.22 -3.91
N ALA A 85 -8.73 5.65 -4.66
CA ALA A 85 -7.98 4.77 -5.56
C ALA A 85 -7.22 3.67 -4.80
N GLY A 86 -6.50 4.01 -3.74
CA GLY A 86 -5.78 3.06 -2.89
C GLY A 86 -6.69 1.98 -2.30
N VAL A 87 -7.85 2.37 -1.75
CA VAL A 87 -8.85 1.42 -1.23
C VAL A 87 -9.40 0.50 -2.33
N ARG A 88 -9.65 1.00 -3.54
CA ARG A 88 -10.10 0.17 -4.67
C ARG A 88 -9.03 -0.87 -5.06
N LEU A 89 -7.76 -0.47 -5.09
CA LEU A 89 -6.65 -1.39 -5.38
C LEU A 89 -6.47 -2.42 -4.26
N ALA A 90 -6.56 -2.00 -3.00
CA ALA A 90 -6.49 -2.90 -1.85
C ALA A 90 -7.63 -3.94 -1.85
N ARG A 91 -8.85 -3.56 -2.23
CA ARG A 91 -9.97 -4.51 -2.41
C ARG A 91 -9.74 -5.49 -3.55
N ARG A 92 -9.06 -5.09 -4.63
CA ARG A 92 -8.65 -6.00 -5.71
C ARG A 92 -7.61 -6.98 -5.21
N LEU A 93 -6.61 -6.50 -4.48
CA LEU A 93 -5.57 -7.33 -3.87
C LEU A 93 -6.17 -8.33 -2.88
N GLN A 94 -7.13 -7.92 -2.05
CA GLN A 94 -7.85 -8.80 -1.13
C GLN A 94 -8.47 -10.00 -1.86
N LYS A 95 -9.04 -9.80 -3.05
CA LYS A 95 -9.63 -10.90 -3.85
C LYS A 95 -8.58 -11.90 -4.34
N GLU A 96 -7.37 -11.44 -4.64
CA GLU A 96 -6.26 -12.32 -5.08
C GLU A 96 -5.59 -13.03 -3.89
N MET A 97 -5.58 -12.39 -2.72
CA MET A 97 -4.88 -12.85 -1.50
C MET A 97 -5.73 -13.73 -0.57
N ALA A 98 -7.04 -13.49 -0.48
CA ALA A 98 -7.92 -14.27 0.39
C ALA A 98 -7.89 -15.78 0.12
N PRO A 99 -7.87 -16.27 -1.14
CA PRO A 99 -7.76 -17.70 -1.43
C PRO A 99 -6.46 -18.33 -0.93
N ARG A 100 -5.39 -17.53 -0.79
CA ARG A 100 -4.09 -17.94 -0.23
C ARG A 100 -4.09 -17.93 1.30
N GLY A 101 -5.13 -17.38 1.92
CA GLY A 101 -5.28 -17.29 3.38
C GLY A 101 -4.67 -16.03 4.00
N HIS A 102 -4.36 -15.02 3.18
CA HIS A 102 -3.84 -13.73 3.62
C HIS A 102 -4.96 -12.70 3.78
N LEU A 103 -4.70 -11.67 4.57
CA LEU A 103 -5.57 -10.49 4.68
C LEU A 103 -4.89 -9.29 4.05
N VAL A 104 -5.71 -8.38 3.55
CA VAL A 104 -5.31 -7.08 3.04
C VAL A 104 -6.11 -6.03 3.78
N ARG A 105 -5.42 -4.97 4.18
CA ARG A 105 -6.03 -3.76 4.71
C ARG A 105 -5.41 -2.55 4.03
N TYR A 106 -6.06 -1.41 4.18
CA TYR A 106 -5.56 -0.15 3.67
C TYR A 106 -5.17 0.77 4.83
N SER A 107 -4.09 1.52 4.68
CA SER A 107 -3.70 2.63 5.55
C SER A 107 -3.47 3.86 4.68
N ARG A 108 -3.90 5.02 5.18
CA ARG A 108 -3.51 6.31 4.61
C ARG A 108 -2.00 6.46 4.70
N ALA A 109 -1.41 7.18 3.75
CA ALA A 109 0.01 7.53 3.81
C ALA A 109 0.29 8.33 5.09
N TRP A 110 1.52 8.26 5.61
CA TRP A 110 1.91 9.01 6.81
C TRP A 110 1.74 10.52 6.64
N ASN A 111 1.90 11.02 5.42
CA ASN A 111 1.80 12.43 5.09
C ASN A 111 0.37 12.89 4.76
N ASP A 112 -0.63 12.00 4.82
CA ASP A 112 -2.05 12.41 4.71
C ASP A 112 -2.43 13.24 5.95
N PRO A 113 -3.00 14.45 5.80
CA PRO A 113 -3.47 15.25 6.93
C PRO A 113 -4.47 14.54 7.85
N ASN A 114 -5.17 13.52 7.34
CA ASN A 114 -6.16 12.73 8.06
C ASN A 114 -5.64 11.32 8.39
N HIS A 115 -4.31 11.10 8.42
CA HIS A 115 -3.69 9.81 8.68
C HIS A 115 -4.25 9.12 9.95
N ASP A 116 -4.40 9.90 11.02
CA ASP A 116 -4.79 9.38 12.34
C ASP A 116 -6.29 9.09 12.52
N GLU A 117 -7.16 9.53 11.58
CA GLU A 117 -8.62 9.39 11.74
C GLU A 117 -9.07 7.92 11.65
N GLU A 118 -8.45 7.14 10.76
CA GLU A 118 -8.71 5.72 10.56
C GLU A 118 -7.39 5.04 10.16
N PRO A 119 -6.61 4.54 11.15
CA PRO A 119 -5.26 4.04 10.87
C PRO A 119 -5.29 2.80 9.96
N PHE A 120 -6.40 2.06 9.96
CA PHE A 120 -6.61 0.93 9.06
C PHE A 120 -8.07 0.81 8.62
N ILE A 121 -8.28 0.58 7.32
CA ILE A 121 -9.56 0.16 6.74
C ILE A 121 -9.48 -1.35 6.47
N GLU A 122 -10.30 -2.14 7.17
CA GLU A 122 -10.50 -3.57 6.87
C GLU A 122 -11.40 -3.75 5.63
N LEU A 123 -11.08 -4.74 4.78
CA LEU A 123 -11.60 -4.85 3.40
C LEU A 123 -12.41 -6.12 3.14
#